data_AF-A0A5S4H506-F1
#
_entry.id   AF-A0A5S4H506-F1
#
_cell.length_a   1.000
_cell.length_b   1.000
_cell.length_c   1.000
_cell.angle_alpha   90.00
_cell.angle_beta   90.00
_cell.angle_gamma   90.00
#
_symmetry.space_group_name_H-M   'P 1'
#
loop_
_entity.id
_entity.type
_entity.pdbx_description
1 polymer ?
#
loop_
_entity_poly.entity_id
_entity_poly.type
_entity_poly.pdbx_seq_one_letter_code
_entity_poly.pdbx_strand_id
1 'polypeptide(L)'
;MSVLLVIGVLPGTTASADTAGRGRPAFDVRPAHEVIKRLVGPRYAAQVSLETLPGDRDAFRVSGRHRRLVLAGSSTPALLMGFNWYLKHVVKADISWTGDQLDLPKRLPLPARPIEQSSVVKHRFAGNDTEDGYSGPYRTFEDWERLIDVYALHGVNEMFMPVGTEAVYFETLQSFGYSADEVRSWIPGAGYQPWWLLQNMSNFTSPISEDQIRDRAKLGRRIADRMRQVGITPVLPGYFGTVPTDFETRNPGAVTVPQGTWQGFTRPDWLAPTNPVFGKVAERFYGVQDRLLGKSTMYKMDLLHEGGKAGDIPVGRASVAVQDALEKAHPGATWVILGWQSNPRAETVAAVDRSRMLIVDGLSDRALKVDRDADWKGTPYAFGSIWNFGGNSTVGAPVGAWNERFWAWRARAGGSALDGIAIMPEASYNNPVAVEFLAELP
;
A
#
# COMPACT_ATOMS: atom_id res chain seq x y z
N MET A 1 -85.74 6.98 -30.38
CA MET A 1 -84.63 7.83 -30.86
C MET A 1 -83.68 8.03 -29.70
N SER A 2 -82.56 7.32 -29.72
CA SER A 2 -81.50 7.41 -28.70
C SER A 2 -80.27 7.99 -29.39
N VAL A 3 -79.77 9.13 -28.92
CA VAL A 3 -78.63 9.83 -29.51
C VAL A 3 -77.38 9.50 -28.71
N LEU A 4 -76.39 8.94 -29.41
CA LEU A 4 -75.03 8.66 -28.96
C LEU A 4 -74.24 9.96 -28.77
N LEU A 5 -73.51 10.08 -27.67
CA LEU A 5 -72.53 11.15 -27.43
C LEU A 5 -71.11 10.58 -27.59
N VAL A 6 -70.36 11.13 -28.54
CA VAL A 6 -68.94 10.81 -28.81
C VAL A 6 -68.06 11.78 -28.04
N ILE A 7 -67.15 11.28 -27.21
CA ILE A 7 -66.15 12.08 -26.47
C ILE A 7 -64.85 12.11 -27.27
N GLY A 8 -64.42 13.31 -27.67
CA GLY A 8 -63.13 13.57 -28.33
C GLY A 8 -61.99 13.71 -27.33
N VAL A 9 -60.83 13.12 -27.65
CA VAL A 9 -59.57 13.20 -26.90
C VAL A 9 -58.74 14.37 -27.45
N LEU A 10 -58.30 15.28 -26.58
CA LEU A 10 -57.32 16.33 -26.88
C LEU A 10 -55.89 15.85 -26.56
N PRO A 11 -54.86 16.22 -27.35
CA PRO A 11 -53.49 15.79 -27.12
C PRO A 11 -52.82 16.62 -26.01
N GLY A 12 -52.25 15.92 -25.03
CA GLY A 12 -51.51 16.51 -23.92
C GLY A 12 -50.16 17.08 -24.37
N THR A 13 -49.88 18.30 -23.93
CA THR A 13 -48.61 19.00 -24.05
C THR A 13 -47.54 18.28 -23.23
N THR A 14 -46.45 17.87 -23.88
CA THR A 14 -45.27 17.27 -23.26
C THR A 14 -44.50 18.33 -22.48
N ALA A 15 -44.62 18.30 -21.16
CA ALA A 15 -43.75 19.03 -20.26
C ALA A 15 -42.33 18.44 -20.35
N SER A 16 -41.38 19.33 -20.63
CA SER A 16 -39.94 19.08 -20.61
C SER A 16 -39.52 18.50 -19.25
N ALA A 17 -39.03 17.26 -19.26
CA ALA A 17 -38.36 16.64 -18.12
C ALA A 17 -36.88 17.04 -18.15
N ASP A 18 -36.59 18.26 -17.69
CA ASP A 18 -35.23 18.68 -17.36
C ASP A 18 -35.03 18.50 -15.85
N THR A 19 -33.84 18.00 -15.47
CA THR A 19 -33.36 17.70 -14.10
C THR A 19 -33.75 16.35 -13.48
N ALA A 20 -33.34 15.23 -14.10
CA ALA A 20 -33.07 14.01 -13.34
C ALA A 20 -31.86 14.23 -12.41
N GLY A 21 -32.08 14.05 -11.11
CA GLY A 21 -31.23 14.51 -10.02
C GLY A 21 -29.76 14.12 -10.10
N ARG A 22 -28.88 15.12 -9.90
CA ARG A 22 -27.49 14.86 -9.49
C ARG A 22 -27.52 14.37 -8.05
N GLY A 23 -27.51 13.05 -7.86
CA GLY A 23 -27.23 12.44 -6.56
C GLY A 23 -25.95 13.02 -5.96
N ARG A 24 -25.91 13.16 -4.63
CA ARG A 24 -24.70 13.60 -3.92
C ARG A 24 -23.54 12.66 -4.30
N PRO A 25 -22.34 13.17 -4.61
CA PRO A 25 -21.22 12.32 -5.00
C PRO A 25 -20.87 11.34 -3.87
N ALA A 26 -20.51 10.11 -4.25
CA ALA A 26 -20.20 9.04 -3.29
C ALA A 26 -18.95 9.33 -2.43
N PHE A 27 -18.02 10.14 -2.97
CA PHE A 27 -16.82 10.62 -2.29
C PHE A 27 -16.39 11.98 -2.84
N ASP A 28 -15.45 12.63 -2.16
CA ASP A 28 -14.89 13.91 -2.59
C ASP A 28 -13.91 13.73 -3.77
N VAL A 29 -14.21 14.33 -4.92
CA VAL A 29 -13.37 14.27 -6.13
C VAL A 29 -12.27 15.34 -6.17
N ARG A 30 -12.26 16.31 -5.25
CA ARG A 30 -11.25 17.38 -5.22
C ARG A 30 -9.80 16.86 -5.13
N PRO A 31 -9.48 15.82 -4.34
CA PRO A 31 -8.13 15.26 -4.33
C PRO A 31 -7.65 14.78 -5.70
N ALA A 32 -8.50 14.09 -6.48
CA ALA A 32 -8.16 13.68 -7.84
C ALA A 32 -7.89 14.89 -8.75
N HIS A 33 -8.71 15.94 -8.64
CA HIS A 33 -8.51 17.16 -9.41
C HIS A 33 -7.17 17.84 -9.09
N GLU A 34 -6.79 17.93 -7.82
CA GLU A 34 -5.49 18.53 -7.45
C GLU A 34 -4.29 17.69 -7.89
N VAL A 35 -4.40 16.35 -7.93
CA VAL A 35 -3.39 15.48 -8.54
C VAL A 35 -3.25 15.78 -10.03
N ILE A 36 -4.36 15.77 -10.78
CA ILE A 36 -4.34 16.10 -12.22
C ILE A 36 -3.71 17.49 -12.44
N LYS A 37 -4.08 18.47 -11.62
CA LYS A 37 -3.55 19.83 -11.71
C LYS A 37 -2.06 19.92 -11.40
N ARG A 38 -1.52 19.17 -10.43
CA ARG A 38 -0.07 19.14 -10.18
C ARG A 38 0.70 18.49 -11.33
N LEU A 39 0.18 17.39 -11.87
CA LEU A 39 0.90 16.59 -12.85
C LEU A 39 0.88 17.20 -14.25
N VAL A 40 -0.27 17.71 -14.71
CA VAL A 40 -0.37 18.28 -16.06
C VAL A 40 -0.53 19.81 -16.06
N GLY A 41 -0.85 20.43 -14.93
CA GLY A 41 -1.01 21.88 -14.82
C GLY A 41 -2.48 22.36 -14.87
N PRO A 42 -2.77 23.57 -14.36
CA PRO A 42 -4.13 24.07 -14.16
C PRO A 42 -4.93 24.24 -15.46
N ARG A 43 -4.25 24.56 -16.57
CA ARG A 43 -4.88 24.71 -17.89
C ARG A 43 -5.53 23.41 -18.37
N TYR A 44 -4.89 22.27 -18.14
CA TYR A 44 -5.41 20.98 -18.57
C TYR A 44 -6.40 20.42 -17.56
N ALA A 45 -6.15 20.59 -16.26
CA ALA A 45 -7.11 20.22 -15.22
C ALA A 45 -8.49 20.90 -15.43
N ALA A 46 -8.51 22.17 -15.84
CA ALA A 46 -9.75 22.89 -16.15
C ALA A 46 -10.57 22.29 -17.31
N GLN A 47 -9.96 21.46 -18.17
CA GLN A 47 -10.65 20.78 -19.28
C GLN A 47 -11.31 19.47 -18.85
N VAL A 48 -10.99 18.97 -17.66
CA VAL A 48 -11.49 17.71 -17.10
C VAL A 48 -12.65 17.97 -16.15
N SER A 49 -13.70 17.17 -16.27
CA SER A 49 -14.80 17.11 -15.29
C SER A 49 -14.77 15.75 -14.59
N LEU A 50 -14.90 15.75 -13.26
CA LEU A 50 -14.84 14.53 -12.46
C LEU A 50 -16.23 14.18 -11.92
N GLU A 51 -16.56 12.90 -11.94
CA GLU A 51 -17.82 12.33 -11.44
C GLU A 51 -17.54 11.05 -10.63
N THR A 52 -18.48 10.66 -9.76
CA THR A 52 -18.38 9.42 -9.00
C THR A 52 -19.20 8.31 -9.65
N LEU A 53 -18.66 7.09 -9.70
CA LEU A 53 -19.39 5.88 -10.08
C LEU A 53 -19.76 5.08 -8.82
N PRO A 54 -20.99 4.55 -8.72
CA PRO A 54 -21.33 3.59 -7.68
C PRO A 54 -20.77 2.20 -8.03
N GLY A 55 -20.54 1.37 -7.01
CA GLY A 55 -20.16 -0.03 -7.17
C GLY A 55 -19.16 -0.50 -6.13
N ASP A 56 -19.07 -1.81 -5.96
CA ASP A 56 -18.21 -2.44 -4.96
C ASP A 56 -16.79 -2.75 -5.50
N ARG A 57 -16.59 -2.61 -6.80
CA ARG A 57 -15.30 -2.82 -7.48
C ARG A 57 -14.77 -1.51 -8.01
N ASP A 58 -13.45 -1.38 -8.02
CA ASP A 58 -12.84 -0.22 -8.62
C ASP A 58 -13.05 -0.21 -10.13
N ALA A 59 -13.62 0.90 -10.64
CA ALA A 59 -13.97 1.07 -12.03
C ALA A 59 -13.87 2.53 -12.44
N PHE A 60 -13.60 2.76 -13.72
CA PHE A 60 -13.60 4.09 -14.30
C PHE A 60 -14.30 4.14 -15.66
N ARG A 61 -14.76 5.33 -16.03
CA ARG A 61 -15.30 5.67 -17.34
C ARG A 61 -14.65 6.96 -17.84
N VAL A 62 -14.12 6.94 -19.05
CA VAL A 62 -13.61 8.12 -19.77
C VAL A 62 -14.55 8.41 -20.93
N SER A 63 -15.11 9.62 -21.00
CA SER A 63 -16.08 9.98 -22.05
C SER A 63 -16.02 11.47 -22.42
N GLY A 64 -16.66 11.83 -23.53
CA GLY A 64 -16.88 13.22 -23.92
C GLY A 64 -18.33 13.63 -23.69
N ARG A 65 -18.57 14.74 -22.97
CA ARG A 65 -19.90 15.33 -22.79
C ARG A 65 -19.85 16.84 -22.99
N HIS A 66 -20.72 17.40 -23.83
CA HIS A 66 -20.75 18.83 -24.15
C HIS A 66 -19.37 19.42 -24.48
N ARG A 67 -18.59 18.71 -25.31
CA ARG A 67 -17.23 19.08 -25.72
C ARG A 67 -16.19 19.14 -24.57
N ARG A 68 -16.46 18.50 -23.42
CA ARG A 68 -15.52 18.37 -22.30
C ARG A 68 -15.19 16.90 -22.03
N LEU A 69 -13.99 16.66 -21.52
CA LEU A 69 -13.58 15.36 -21.01
C LEU A 69 -14.28 15.12 -19.67
N VAL A 70 -14.93 13.98 -19.52
CA VAL A 70 -15.56 13.54 -18.28
C VAL A 70 -14.89 12.24 -17.84
N LEU A 71 -14.35 12.24 -16.63
CA LEU A 71 -13.84 11.06 -15.94
C LEU A 71 -14.81 10.73 -14.81
N ALA A 72 -15.33 9.52 -14.81
CA ALA A 72 -16.10 9.00 -13.69
C ALA A 72 -15.36 7.82 -13.06
N GLY A 73 -15.33 7.71 -11.73
CA GLY A 73 -14.64 6.62 -11.05
C GLY A 73 -15.25 6.27 -9.70
N SER A 74 -15.07 5.03 -9.26
CA SER A 74 -15.56 4.48 -7.99
C SER A 74 -14.78 4.97 -6.76
N SER A 75 -13.54 5.40 -6.97
CA SER A 75 -12.62 5.90 -5.95
C SER A 75 -11.67 6.93 -6.55
N THR A 76 -10.89 7.63 -5.71
CA THR A 76 -9.85 8.55 -6.18
C THR A 76 -8.78 7.85 -7.02
N PRO A 77 -8.21 6.69 -6.62
CA PRO A 77 -7.29 5.95 -7.49
C PRO A 77 -7.94 5.49 -8.80
N ALA A 78 -9.21 5.08 -8.80
CA ALA A 78 -9.90 4.69 -10.03
C ALA A 78 -10.07 5.88 -11.01
N LEU A 79 -10.41 7.08 -10.50
CA LEU A 79 -10.45 8.30 -11.31
C LEU A 79 -9.09 8.62 -11.94
N LEU A 80 -8.02 8.50 -11.15
CA LEU A 80 -6.66 8.80 -11.57
C LEU A 80 -6.13 7.76 -12.57
N MET A 81 -6.44 6.48 -12.37
CA MET A 81 -6.19 5.44 -13.37
C MET A 81 -6.94 5.70 -14.67
N GLY A 82 -8.20 6.14 -14.61
CA GLY A 82 -8.96 6.53 -15.81
C GLY A 82 -8.34 7.72 -16.55
N PHE A 83 -7.79 8.70 -15.81
CA PHE A 83 -7.02 9.78 -16.41
C PHE A 83 -5.73 9.28 -17.06
N ASN A 84 -4.97 8.40 -16.39
CA ASN A 84 -3.74 7.84 -16.92
C ASN A 84 -4.00 7.01 -18.19
N TRP A 85 -5.04 6.17 -18.17
CA TRP A 85 -5.50 5.41 -19.35
C TRP A 85 -5.82 6.35 -20.53
N TYR A 86 -6.52 7.45 -20.25
CA TYR A 86 -6.81 8.46 -21.25
C TYR A 86 -5.55 9.10 -21.84
N LEU A 87 -4.58 9.48 -21.00
CA LEU A 87 -3.30 10.04 -21.46
C LEU A 87 -2.59 9.07 -22.40
N LYS A 88 -2.43 7.81 -22.00
CA LYS A 88 -1.72 6.79 -22.78
C LYS A 88 -2.42 6.44 -24.08
N HIS A 89 -3.70 6.10 -24.02
CA HIS A 89 -4.39 5.51 -25.17
C HIS A 89 -4.98 6.55 -26.12
N VAL A 90 -5.35 7.73 -25.63
CA VAL A 90 -5.99 8.79 -26.45
C VAL A 90 -5.02 9.92 -26.76
N VAL A 91 -4.31 10.45 -25.75
CA VAL A 91 -3.44 11.63 -25.95
C VAL A 91 -2.04 11.27 -26.44
N LYS A 92 -1.59 10.02 -26.19
CA LYS A 92 -0.22 9.55 -26.42
C LYS A 92 0.82 10.27 -25.54
N ALA A 93 0.44 10.49 -24.29
CA ALA A 93 1.28 11.07 -23.24
C ALA A 93 1.51 10.04 -22.11
N ASP A 94 2.56 10.24 -21.34
CA ASP A 94 3.02 9.30 -20.31
C ASP A 94 3.51 10.05 -19.06
N ILE A 95 3.21 9.52 -17.88
CA ILE A 95 3.72 10.00 -16.59
C ILE A 95 4.26 8.81 -15.83
N SER A 96 5.55 8.85 -15.55
CA SER A 96 6.25 7.75 -14.90
C SER A 96 7.02 8.27 -13.68
N TRP A 97 7.46 7.34 -12.84
CA TRP A 97 8.38 7.65 -11.75
C TRP A 97 9.79 8.04 -12.25
N THR A 98 10.18 7.72 -13.48
CA THR A 98 11.50 8.06 -14.05
C THR A 98 11.47 9.24 -15.01
N GLY A 99 10.31 9.83 -15.28
CA GLY A 99 10.16 10.95 -16.18
C GLY A 99 8.78 11.00 -16.83
N ASP A 100 8.51 12.10 -17.52
CA ASP A 100 7.21 12.40 -18.11
C ASP A 100 7.36 12.77 -19.59
N GLN A 101 6.37 12.39 -20.40
CA GLN A 101 6.16 12.90 -21.74
C GLN A 101 4.77 13.56 -21.77
N LEU A 102 4.77 14.89 -21.73
CA LEU A 102 3.55 15.71 -21.60
C LEU A 102 3.43 16.74 -22.73
N ASP A 103 3.71 16.34 -23.97
CA ASP A 103 3.49 17.17 -25.17
C ASP A 103 1.99 17.23 -25.52
N LEU A 104 1.20 17.74 -24.57
CA LEU A 104 -0.26 17.75 -24.64
C LEU A 104 -0.75 18.80 -25.66
N PRO A 105 -1.76 18.47 -26.49
CA PRO A 105 -2.38 19.46 -27.37
C PRO A 105 -3.12 20.52 -26.55
N LYS A 106 -3.13 21.77 -27.05
CA LYS A 106 -3.79 22.93 -26.40
C LYS A 106 -5.22 22.66 -25.91
N ARG A 107 -5.95 21.80 -26.62
CA ARG A 107 -7.26 21.25 -26.25
C ARG A 107 -7.14 19.73 -26.18
N LEU A 108 -7.54 19.16 -25.05
CA LEU A 108 -7.54 17.72 -24.84
C LEU A 108 -8.51 17.03 -25.82
N PRO A 109 -8.08 16.02 -26.61
CA PRO A 109 -8.94 15.29 -27.51
C PRO A 109 -9.98 14.49 -26.73
N LEU A 110 -11.20 14.35 -27.24
CA LEU A 110 -12.20 13.48 -26.60
C LEU A 110 -12.05 12.05 -27.13
N PRO A 111 -12.32 11.01 -26.31
CA PRO A 111 -12.30 9.65 -26.81
C PRO A 111 -13.40 9.44 -27.86
N ALA A 112 -13.12 8.66 -28.90
CA ALA A 112 -14.07 8.41 -29.99
C ALA A 112 -15.35 7.68 -29.53
N ARG A 113 -15.23 6.88 -28.47
CA ARG A 113 -16.30 6.18 -27.76
C ARG A 113 -15.99 6.18 -26.27
N PRO A 114 -16.99 6.07 -25.37
CA PRO A 114 -16.72 5.88 -23.95
C PRO A 114 -15.78 4.68 -23.72
N ILE A 115 -14.79 4.87 -22.85
CA ILE A 115 -13.87 3.83 -22.38
C ILE A 115 -14.30 3.47 -20.97
N GLU A 116 -14.55 2.20 -20.71
CA GLU A 116 -14.98 1.69 -19.40
C GLU A 116 -14.10 0.51 -19.02
N GLN A 117 -13.55 0.54 -17.80
CA GLN A 117 -12.76 -0.55 -17.25
C GLN A 117 -13.14 -0.77 -15.78
N SER A 118 -13.02 -2.01 -15.33
CA SER A 118 -13.21 -2.41 -13.95
C SER A 118 -12.11 -3.37 -13.53
N SER A 119 -11.51 -3.14 -12.36
CA SER A 119 -10.46 -4.01 -11.86
C SER A 119 -11.01 -5.39 -11.50
N VAL A 120 -10.20 -6.41 -11.80
CA VAL A 120 -10.51 -7.79 -11.46
C VAL A 120 -10.00 -8.22 -10.07
N VAL A 121 -9.33 -7.31 -9.36
CA VAL A 121 -8.76 -7.53 -8.02
C VAL A 121 -9.07 -6.37 -7.09
N LYS A 122 -9.04 -6.61 -5.78
CA LYS A 122 -9.23 -5.57 -4.77
C LYS A 122 -7.93 -4.81 -4.44
N HIS A 123 -6.82 -5.53 -4.27
CA HIS A 123 -5.58 -5.00 -3.72
C HIS A 123 -4.62 -4.59 -4.83
N ARG A 124 -4.20 -3.32 -4.87
CA ARG A 124 -3.07 -2.87 -5.71
C ARG A 124 -2.07 -2.19 -4.80
N PHE A 125 -1.13 -3.00 -4.33
CA PHE A 125 -0.15 -2.64 -3.32
C PHE A 125 1.15 -2.14 -3.96
N ALA A 126 1.79 -1.14 -3.35
CA ALA A 126 3.12 -0.67 -3.72
C ALA A 126 4.05 -0.51 -2.51
N GLY A 127 5.33 -0.82 -2.71
CA GLY A 127 6.41 -0.57 -1.74
C GLY A 127 7.00 -1.83 -1.14
N ASN A 128 8.27 -2.09 -1.45
CA ASN A 128 9.09 -3.07 -0.75
C ASN A 128 9.56 -2.47 0.59
N ASP A 129 9.82 -3.32 1.59
CA ASP A 129 10.38 -2.89 2.87
C ASP A 129 11.69 -2.10 2.71
N THR A 130 12.54 -2.51 1.77
CA THR A 130 13.90 -1.99 1.55
C THR A 130 13.95 -0.72 0.69
N GLU A 131 12.84 -0.35 0.06
CA GLU A 131 12.75 0.72 -0.93
C GLU A 131 13.21 2.07 -0.39
N ASP A 132 12.71 2.45 0.79
CA ASP A 132 13.05 3.73 1.41
C ASP A 132 14.54 3.82 1.75
N GLY A 133 15.21 2.70 2.02
CA GLY A 133 16.63 2.69 2.36
C GLY A 133 17.54 2.82 1.13
N TYR A 134 17.19 2.16 0.03
CA TYR A 134 18.00 2.16 -1.19
C TYR A 134 17.76 3.37 -2.09
N SER A 135 16.51 3.82 -2.21
CA SER A 135 16.14 4.90 -3.15
C SER A 135 15.64 6.16 -2.46
N GLY A 136 15.14 6.02 -1.24
CA GLY A 136 14.35 7.06 -0.59
C GLY A 136 14.86 7.72 0.69
N PRO A 137 16.09 7.47 1.23
CA PRO A 137 16.30 7.69 2.65
C PRO A 137 16.25 9.16 3.06
N TYR A 138 16.42 10.06 2.09
CA TYR A 138 16.42 11.51 2.27
C TYR A 138 15.37 12.22 1.41
N ARG A 139 14.33 11.52 0.96
CA ARG A 139 13.22 12.14 0.22
C ARG A 139 12.61 13.29 1.00
N THR A 140 12.40 14.39 0.30
CA THR A 140 11.57 15.50 0.76
C THR A 140 10.10 15.11 0.73
N PHE A 141 9.22 15.95 1.29
CA PHE A 141 7.79 15.71 1.16
C PHE A 141 7.34 15.81 -0.31
N GLU A 142 7.97 16.68 -1.08
CA GLU A 142 7.67 16.90 -2.49
C GLU A 142 7.99 15.65 -3.34
N ASP A 143 9.10 14.96 -3.03
CA ASP A 143 9.43 13.66 -3.65
C ASP A 143 8.36 12.61 -3.33
N TRP A 144 7.91 12.55 -2.07
CA TRP A 144 6.84 11.65 -1.64
C TRP A 144 5.49 12.01 -2.26
N GLU A 145 5.12 13.29 -2.32
CA GLU A 145 3.87 13.74 -2.95
C GLU A 145 3.84 13.34 -4.42
N ARG A 146 4.96 13.50 -5.13
CA ARG A 146 5.07 13.06 -6.53
C ARG A 146 4.96 11.54 -6.66
N LEU A 147 5.63 10.76 -5.80
CA LEU A 147 5.57 9.30 -5.84
C LEU A 147 4.14 8.79 -5.56
N ILE A 148 3.46 9.36 -4.57
CA ILE A 148 2.05 9.05 -4.25
C ILE A 148 1.14 9.39 -5.43
N ASP A 149 1.32 10.55 -6.06
CA ASP A 149 0.53 10.97 -7.22
C ASP A 149 0.71 10.02 -8.41
N VAL A 150 1.94 9.55 -8.66
CA VAL A 150 2.23 8.55 -9.71
C VAL A 150 1.57 7.22 -9.40
N TYR A 151 1.74 6.69 -8.18
CA TYR A 151 1.12 5.43 -7.82
C TYR A 151 -0.40 5.51 -7.89
N ALA A 152 -0.99 6.62 -7.47
CA ALA A 152 -2.43 6.85 -7.63
C ALA A 152 -2.87 6.89 -9.11
N LEU A 153 -2.07 7.49 -10.02
CA LEU A 153 -2.30 7.40 -11.47
C LEU A 153 -2.22 5.97 -12.01
N HIS A 154 -1.46 5.09 -11.35
CA HIS A 154 -1.36 3.67 -11.68
C HIS A 154 -2.39 2.82 -10.93
N GLY A 155 -3.39 3.44 -10.30
CA GLY A 155 -4.49 2.74 -9.64
C GLY A 155 -4.12 2.06 -8.32
N VAL A 156 -2.92 2.29 -7.78
CA VAL A 156 -2.51 1.83 -6.44
C VAL A 156 -3.47 2.40 -5.40
N ASN A 157 -3.92 1.55 -4.50
CA ASN A 157 -4.81 1.92 -3.39
C ASN A 157 -4.22 1.58 -2.01
N GLU A 158 -3.06 0.93 -1.96
CA GLU A 158 -2.36 0.54 -0.75
C GLU A 158 -0.87 0.75 -0.96
N MET A 159 -0.18 1.41 -0.02
CA MET A 159 1.25 1.61 -0.17
C MET A 159 1.98 1.60 1.17
N PHE A 160 3.14 0.95 1.23
CA PHE A 160 3.95 0.87 2.44
C PHE A 160 4.54 2.24 2.81
N MET A 161 4.41 2.63 4.07
CA MET A 161 4.88 3.92 4.59
C MET A 161 5.61 3.71 5.94
N PRO A 162 6.94 3.49 5.91
CA PRO A 162 7.72 3.23 7.12
C PRO A 162 8.21 4.51 7.83
N VAL A 163 8.22 5.66 7.14
CA VAL A 163 8.85 6.90 7.60
C VAL A 163 8.23 7.41 8.91
N GLY A 164 9.06 7.63 9.93
CA GLY A 164 8.63 8.14 11.24
C GLY A 164 8.38 7.03 12.27
N THR A 165 8.49 5.76 11.90
CA THR A 165 8.35 4.62 12.83
C THR A 165 9.47 4.60 13.88
N GLU A 166 10.64 5.15 13.57
CA GLU A 166 11.73 5.38 14.51
C GLU A 166 11.31 6.24 15.72
N ALA A 167 10.47 7.25 15.52
CA ALA A 167 9.93 8.07 16.61
C ALA A 167 8.93 7.27 17.46
N VAL A 168 8.23 6.31 16.85
CA VAL A 168 7.34 5.39 17.56
C VAL A 168 8.15 4.52 18.51
N TYR A 169 9.22 3.89 18.04
CA TYR A 169 10.12 3.10 18.90
C TYR A 169 10.82 3.98 19.93
N PHE A 170 11.25 5.19 19.56
CA PHE A 170 11.90 6.15 20.45
C PHE A 170 11.06 6.45 21.69
N GLU A 171 9.78 6.78 21.52
CA GLU A 171 8.88 7.04 22.66
C GLU A 171 8.37 5.78 23.35
N THR A 172 8.26 4.67 22.62
CA THR A 172 7.83 3.40 23.18
C THR A 172 8.86 2.89 24.17
N LEU A 173 10.12 2.75 23.75
CA LEU A 173 11.18 2.17 24.59
C LEU A 173 11.51 3.05 25.81
N GLN A 174 11.32 4.37 25.73
CA GLN A 174 11.43 5.22 26.92
C GLN A 174 10.42 4.88 28.02
N SER A 175 9.28 4.27 27.66
CA SER A 175 8.29 3.78 28.63
C SER A 175 8.70 2.43 29.27
N PHE A 176 9.79 1.83 28.79
CA PHE A 176 10.30 0.51 29.19
C PHE A 176 11.77 0.58 29.67
N GLY A 177 12.14 1.71 30.28
CA GLY A 177 13.41 1.83 31.03
C GLY A 177 14.63 2.20 30.19
N TYR A 178 14.44 2.77 29.00
CA TYR A 178 15.52 3.30 28.18
C TYR A 178 15.55 4.83 28.23
N SER A 179 16.73 5.40 28.34
CA SER A 179 16.95 6.84 28.12
C SER A 179 16.89 7.17 26.62
N ALA A 180 16.68 8.45 26.31
CA ALA A 180 16.74 8.93 24.93
C ALA A 180 18.05 8.56 24.23
N ASP A 181 19.18 8.68 24.92
CA ASP A 181 20.51 8.38 24.38
C ASP A 181 20.69 6.90 24.02
N GLU A 182 20.17 6.00 24.85
CA GLU A 182 20.21 4.56 24.59
C GLU A 182 19.37 4.20 23.35
N VAL A 183 18.14 4.74 23.25
CA VAL A 183 17.29 4.44 22.10
C VAL A 183 17.86 5.03 20.80
N ARG A 184 18.41 6.25 20.84
CA ARG A 184 19.11 6.86 19.69
C ARG A 184 20.34 6.07 19.26
N SER A 185 21.04 5.47 20.22
CA SER A 185 22.20 4.64 19.92
C SER A 185 21.82 3.30 19.30
N TRP A 186 20.56 2.86 19.46
CA TRP A 186 20.03 1.62 18.91
C TRP A 186 19.34 1.79 17.53
N ILE A 187 18.68 2.94 17.29
CA ILE A 187 18.01 3.27 16.03
C ILE A 187 19.02 3.75 14.98
N PRO A 188 19.09 3.15 13.77
CA PRO A 188 20.06 3.57 12.77
C PRO A 188 19.63 4.83 12.00
N GLY A 189 20.56 5.39 11.21
CA GLY A 189 20.22 6.45 10.24
C GLY A 189 19.25 5.98 9.15
N ALA A 190 18.64 6.94 8.43
CA ALA A 190 17.57 6.71 7.47
C ALA A 190 17.87 5.64 6.41
N GLY A 191 19.11 5.60 5.89
CA GLY A 191 19.55 4.62 4.89
C GLY A 191 19.51 3.15 5.34
N TYR A 192 19.38 2.89 6.64
CA TYR A 192 19.37 1.54 7.21
C TYR A 192 18.07 1.22 7.98
N GLN A 193 17.12 2.15 8.00
CA GLN A 193 15.82 1.97 8.67
C GLN A 193 15.08 0.70 8.22
N PRO A 194 15.03 0.34 6.92
CA PRO A 194 14.37 -0.89 6.50
C PRO A 194 14.85 -2.17 7.19
N TRP A 195 16.15 -2.42 7.21
CA TRP A 195 16.74 -3.62 7.82
C TRP A 195 16.59 -3.63 9.33
N TRP A 196 16.49 -2.46 9.97
CA TRP A 196 16.16 -2.36 11.38
C TRP A 196 14.68 -2.68 11.66
N LEU A 197 13.75 -2.18 10.84
CA LEU A 197 12.33 -2.50 10.94
C LEU A 197 12.04 -3.98 10.66
N LEU A 198 12.84 -4.63 9.81
CA LEU A 198 12.82 -6.08 9.56
C LEU A 198 13.56 -6.93 10.63
N GLN A 199 14.02 -6.31 11.73
CA GLN A 199 14.78 -6.94 12.81
C GLN A 199 16.10 -7.61 12.37
N ASN A 200 16.73 -7.15 11.28
CA ASN A 200 17.99 -7.73 10.80
C ASN A 200 19.22 -7.05 11.39
N MET A 201 19.11 -5.79 11.80
CA MET A 201 20.21 -5.07 12.41
C MET A 201 19.71 -4.02 13.41
N SER A 202 20.61 -3.57 14.27
CA SER A 202 20.50 -2.31 15.00
C SER A 202 21.62 -1.37 14.56
N ASN A 203 21.60 -0.13 15.05
CA ASN A 203 22.58 0.86 14.65
C ASN A 203 24.04 0.42 14.85
N PHE A 204 24.84 0.56 13.79
CA PHE A 204 26.28 0.34 13.78
C PHE A 204 27.06 1.63 13.44
N THR A 205 26.35 2.74 13.27
CA THR A 205 26.88 4.07 12.95
C THR A 205 26.74 5.00 14.15
N SER A 206 27.03 6.29 13.97
CA SER A 206 26.76 7.30 15.00
C SER A 206 25.26 7.34 15.35
N PRO A 207 24.89 7.59 16.62
CA PRO A 207 23.49 7.69 17.04
C PRO A 207 22.70 8.70 16.20
N ILE A 208 21.46 8.37 15.86
CA ILE A 208 20.53 9.32 15.23
C ILE A 208 20.23 10.48 16.21
N SER A 209 20.06 11.70 15.70
CA SER A 209 19.70 12.85 16.55
C SER A 209 18.20 12.87 16.85
N GLU A 210 17.81 13.48 17.98
CA GLU A 210 16.38 13.71 18.29
C GLU A 210 15.71 14.60 17.25
N ASP A 211 16.44 15.56 16.67
CA ASP A 211 15.93 16.43 15.61
C ASP A 211 15.58 15.62 14.37
N GLN A 212 16.44 14.68 13.96
CA GLN A 212 16.16 13.78 12.84
C GLN A 212 14.93 12.90 13.12
N ILE A 213 14.83 12.32 14.32
CA ILE A 213 13.67 11.51 14.73
C ILE A 213 12.39 12.34 14.64
N ARG A 214 12.40 13.56 15.20
CA ARG A 214 11.24 14.45 15.23
C ARG A 214 10.84 14.92 13.84
N ASP A 215 11.80 15.25 12.99
CA ASP A 215 11.51 15.76 11.65
C ASP A 215 11.04 14.65 10.71
N ARG A 216 11.57 13.43 10.84
CA ARG A 216 11.04 12.27 10.13
C ARG A 216 9.64 11.87 10.63
N ALA A 217 9.32 12.03 11.91
CA ALA A 217 7.95 11.85 12.41
C ALA A 217 6.96 12.85 11.78
N LYS A 218 7.34 14.13 11.69
CA LYS A 218 6.52 15.16 11.01
C LYS A 218 6.36 14.85 9.51
N LEU A 219 7.43 14.41 8.85
CA LEU A 219 7.39 14.00 7.46
C LEU A 219 6.45 12.80 7.27
N GLY A 220 6.63 11.73 8.06
CA GLY A 220 5.78 10.54 8.04
C GLY A 220 4.30 10.86 8.21
N ARG A 221 3.96 11.77 9.13
CA ARG A 221 2.58 12.25 9.29
C ARG A 221 2.04 12.91 8.02
N ARG A 222 2.81 13.81 7.40
CA ARG A 222 2.40 14.47 6.14
C ARG A 222 2.21 13.46 5.02
N ILE A 223 3.10 12.47 4.90
CA ILE A 223 3.02 11.40 3.90
C ILE A 223 1.73 10.59 4.10
N ALA A 224 1.48 10.09 5.31
CA ALA A 224 0.28 9.30 5.61
C ALA A 224 -1.01 10.08 5.32
N ASP A 225 -1.06 11.36 5.71
CA ASP A 225 -2.23 12.21 5.45
C ASP A 225 -2.43 12.45 3.95
N ARG A 226 -1.33 12.61 3.17
CA ARG A 226 -1.40 12.74 1.72
C ARG A 226 -1.92 11.46 1.05
N MET A 227 -1.47 10.29 1.48
CA MET A 227 -1.95 8.99 0.99
C MET A 227 -3.46 8.85 1.24
N ARG A 228 -3.91 9.09 2.48
CA ARG A 228 -5.34 9.07 2.84
C ARG A 228 -6.15 10.05 2.00
N GLN A 229 -5.63 11.25 1.76
CA GLN A 229 -6.29 12.28 0.96
C GLN A 229 -6.58 11.80 -0.48
N VAL A 230 -5.67 11.01 -1.08
CA VAL A 230 -5.88 10.44 -2.42
C VAL A 230 -6.50 9.05 -2.43
N GLY A 231 -7.01 8.57 -1.29
CA GLY A 231 -7.63 7.24 -1.21
C GLY A 231 -6.63 6.09 -1.30
N ILE A 232 -5.35 6.33 -0.99
CA ILE A 232 -4.35 5.28 -0.77
C ILE A 232 -4.27 4.99 0.73
N THR A 233 -4.39 3.73 1.11
CA THR A 233 -4.19 3.29 2.49
C THR A 233 -2.69 3.28 2.81
N PRO A 234 -2.24 4.08 3.80
CA PRO A 234 -0.86 4.00 4.27
C PRO A 234 -0.66 2.69 5.05
N VAL A 235 0.02 1.71 4.48
CA VAL A 235 0.35 0.45 5.17
C VAL A 235 1.51 0.74 6.13
N LEU A 236 1.22 0.83 7.43
CA LEU A 236 2.20 1.21 8.44
C LEU A 236 2.94 -0.04 8.99
N PRO A 237 4.18 0.08 9.48
CA PRO A 237 4.80 -1.01 10.22
C PRO A 237 3.99 -1.38 11.47
N GLY A 238 3.68 -2.65 11.68
CA GLY A 238 3.08 -3.12 12.92
C GLY A 238 4.12 -3.58 13.95
N TYR A 239 3.67 -3.92 15.15
CA TYR A 239 4.55 -4.43 16.21
C TYR A 239 4.49 -5.95 16.32
N PHE A 240 5.65 -6.58 16.22
CA PHE A 240 5.79 -8.04 16.29
C PHE A 240 6.93 -8.50 17.20
N GLY A 241 7.38 -7.63 18.13
CA GLY A 241 8.25 -8.01 19.23
C GLY A 241 9.70 -7.53 19.12
N THR A 242 9.99 -6.54 18.29
CA THR A 242 11.36 -5.99 18.18
C THR A 242 11.74 -5.26 19.45
N VAL A 243 12.82 -5.67 20.11
CA VAL A 243 13.36 -5.00 21.31
C VAL A 243 14.90 -5.02 21.33
N PRO A 244 15.57 -4.11 22.07
CA PRO A 244 17.01 -4.20 22.31
C PRO A 244 17.41 -5.49 23.04
N THR A 245 18.67 -5.89 22.92
CA THR A 245 19.19 -7.18 23.43
C THR A 245 19.24 -7.28 24.96
N ASP A 246 19.11 -6.16 25.67
CA ASP A 246 19.09 -6.08 27.13
C ASP A 246 17.67 -5.87 27.70
N PHE A 247 16.63 -6.00 26.87
CA PHE A 247 15.25 -5.69 27.26
C PHE A 247 14.74 -6.54 28.43
N GLU A 248 15.05 -7.84 28.44
CA GLU A 248 14.67 -8.76 29.52
C GLU A 248 15.32 -8.38 30.86
N THR A 249 16.54 -7.85 30.83
CA THR A 249 17.23 -7.41 32.06
C THR A 249 16.56 -6.17 32.67
N ARG A 250 16.01 -5.29 31.83
CA ARG A 250 15.36 -4.04 32.26
C ARG A 250 13.89 -4.19 32.62
N ASN A 251 13.22 -5.20 32.05
CA ASN A 251 11.78 -5.36 32.14
C ASN A 251 11.45 -6.72 32.80
N PRO A 252 11.30 -6.75 34.14
CA PRO A 252 11.02 -7.99 34.86
C PRO A 252 9.80 -8.75 34.31
N GLY A 253 9.98 -10.04 34.06
CA GLY A 253 8.96 -10.92 33.51
C GLY A 253 8.82 -10.88 31.99
N ALA A 254 9.59 -10.04 31.28
CA ALA A 254 9.76 -10.18 29.84
C ALA A 254 10.51 -11.50 29.54
N VAL A 255 10.24 -12.06 28.37
CA VAL A 255 10.96 -13.23 27.85
C VAL A 255 11.37 -12.90 26.43
N THR A 256 12.67 -12.95 26.17
CA THR A 256 13.25 -12.63 24.86
C THR A 256 13.94 -13.84 24.25
N VAL A 257 13.94 -13.90 22.92
CA VAL A 257 14.72 -14.89 22.16
C VAL A 257 15.84 -14.15 21.43
N PRO A 258 17.11 -14.39 21.80
CA PRO A 258 18.24 -13.81 21.10
C PRO A 258 18.26 -14.21 19.63
N GLN A 259 18.31 -13.21 18.74
CA GLN A 259 18.24 -13.45 17.29
C GLN A 259 19.61 -13.68 16.63
N GLY A 260 20.70 -13.46 17.37
CA GLY A 260 22.06 -13.65 16.86
C GLY A 260 22.45 -12.58 15.85
N THR A 261 23.05 -12.98 14.73
CA THR A 261 23.54 -12.05 13.71
C THR A 261 22.90 -12.27 12.34
N TRP A 262 22.87 -11.22 11.53
CA TRP A 262 22.53 -11.25 10.10
C TRP A 262 23.59 -10.47 9.33
N GLN A 263 24.28 -11.14 8.39
CA GLN A 263 25.36 -10.54 7.60
C GLN A 263 26.42 -9.79 8.43
N GLY A 264 26.74 -10.30 9.62
CA GLY A 264 27.70 -9.70 10.55
C GLY A 264 27.14 -8.64 11.50
N PHE A 265 25.88 -8.20 11.32
CA PHE A 265 25.21 -7.27 12.23
C PHE A 265 24.50 -7.99 13.36
N THR A 266 24.56 -7.45 14.57
CA THR A 266 23.76 -7.91 15.71
C THR A 266 22.29 -7.58 15.45
N ARG A 267 21.45 -8.62 15.50
CA ARG A 267 19.99 -8.48 15.40
C ARG A 267 19.41 -8.01 16.73
N PRO A 268 18.34 -7.20 16.72
CA PRO A 268 17.50 -7.01 17.89
C PRO A 268 16.96 -8.34 18.41
N ASP A 269 16.67 -8.41 19.71
CA ASP A 269 16.04 -9.58 20.30
C ASP A 269 14.54 -9.62 19.99
N TRP A 270 13.96 -10.81 20.06
CA TRP A 270 12.55 -11.03 19.83
C TRP A 270 11.81 -11.22 21.14
N LEU A 271 11.04 -10.21 21.56
CA LEU A 271 10.13 -10.30 22.70
C LEU A 271 9.03 -11.31 22.37
N ALA A 272 8.95 -12.39 23.16
CA ALA A 272 8.04 -13.49 22.93
C ALA A 272 6.58 -12.99 22.88
N PRO A 273 5.87 -13.10 21.73
CA PRO A 273 4.51 -12.57 21.62
C PRO A 273 3.51 -13.22 22.58
N THR A 274 3.80 -14.45 23.02
CA THR A 274 2.99 -15.18 24.00
C THR A 274 3.21 -14.72 25.46
N ASN A 275 4.17 -13.83 25.72
CA ASN A 275 4.45 -13.29 27.04
C ASN A 275 3.58 -12.04 27.32
N PRO A 276 3.01 -11.86 28.53
CA PRO A 276 2.16 -10.70 28.85
C PRO A 276 2.81 -9.32 28.65
N VAL A 277 4.14 -9.21 28.74
CA VAL A 277 4.86 -7.95 28.49
C VAL A 277 4.73 -7.52 27.02
N PHE A 278 4.65 -8.47 26.08
CA PHE A 278 4.42 -8.15 24.67
C PHE A 278 3.18 -7.30 24.45
N GLY A 279 2.05 -7.67 25.08
CA GLY A 279 0.80 -6.91 24.97
C GLY A 279 0.92 -5.47 25.47
N LYS A 280 1.72 -5.25 26.53
CA LYS A 280 1.98 -3.90 27.06
C LYS A 280 2.83 -3.06 26.10
N VAL A 281 3.86 -3.65 25.51
CA VAL A 281 4.71 -2.95 24.53
C VAL A 281 3.93 -2.66 23.25
N ALA A 282 3.15 -3.63 22.74
CA ALA A 282 2.30 -3.45 21.58
C ALA A 282 1.27 -2.33 21.78
N GLU A 283 0.59 -2.31 22.93
CA GLU A 283 -0.38 -1.26 23.26
C GLU A 283 0.28 0.13 23.30
N ARG A 284 1.47 0.24 23.90
CA ARG A 284 2.23 1.50 23.88
C ARG A 284 2.67 1.88 22.47
N PHE A 285 3.20 0.94 21.70
CA PHE A 285 3.64 1.15 20.32
C PHE A 285 2.52 1.71 19.45
N TYR A 286 1.37 1.02 19.40
CA TYR A 286 0.25 1.46 18.56
C TYR A 286 -0.35 2.78 19.05
N GLY A 287 -0.42 3.01 20.36
CA GLY A 287 -0.88 4.30 20.91
C GLY A 287 0.04 5.48 20.52
N VAL A 288 1.35 5.27 20.50
CA VAL A 288 2.31 6.27 20.01
C VAL A 288 2.19 6.44 18.49
N GLN A 289 2.11 5.34 17.75
CA GLN A 289 2.00 5.36 16.28
C GLN A 289 0.77 6.14 15.81
N ASP A 290 -0.40 5.90 16.43
CA ASP A 290 -1.63 6.62 16.13
C ASP A 290 -1.50 8.12 16.34
N ARG A 291 -0.84 8.53 17.43
CA ARG A 291 -0.64 9.95 17.75
C ARG A 291 0.29 10.61 16.73
N LEU A 292 1.37 9.93 16.35
CA LEU A 292 2.39 10.50 15.46
C LEU A 292 2.00 10.43 13.99
N LEU A 293 1.60 9.26 13.49
CA LEU A 293 1.41 8.96 12.06
C LEU A 293 -0.08 8.86 11.66
N GLY A 294 -0.99 8.82 12.64
CA GLY A 294 -2.41 8.59 12.43
C GLY A 294 -2.74 7.12 12.20
N LYS A 295 -4.03 6.78 12.28
CA LYS A 295 -4.54 5.41 12.14
C LYS A 295 -4.43 4.87 10.71
N SER A 296 -4.25 3.57 10.58
CA SER A 296 -4.40 2.84 9.31
C SER A 296 -5.39 1.69 9.48
N THR A 297 -5.77 1.08 8.37
CA THR A 297 -6.52 -0.18 8.32
C THR A 297 -5.63 -1.34 7.90
N MET A 298 -4.35 -1.11 7.63
CA MET A 298 -3.41 -2.13 7.18
C MET A 298 -2.04 -1.92 7.80
N TYR A 299 -1.47 -3.00 8.32
CA TYR A 299 -0.20 -2.98 9.04
C TYR A 299 0.72 -4.10 8.56
N LYS A 300 1.96 -3.77 8.23
CA LYS A 300 2.94 -4.72 7.71
C LYS A 300 3.82 -5.28 8.82
N MET A 301 3.90 -6.60 8.94
CA MET A 301 4.68 -7.29 9.97
C MET A 301 5.29 -8.60 9.45
N ASP A 302 6.59 -8.79 9.61
CA ASP A 302 7.35 -9.90 9.03
C ASP A 302 8.18 -10.61 10.10
N LEU A 303 7.54 -11.51 10.84
CA LEU A 303 8.17 -12.25 11.93
C LEU A 303 9.32 -13.11 11.40
N LEU A 304 10.46 -13.03 12.07
CA LEU A 304 11.62 -13.90 11.79
C LEU A 304 12.10 -13.78 10.32
N HIS A 305 12.09 -12.54 9.80
CA HIS A 305 12.57 -12.24 8.44
C HIS A 305 14.04 -12.62 8.24
N GLU A 306 14.33 -13.29 7.12
CA GLU A 306 15.65 -13.77 6.70
C GLU A 306 16.44 -14.48 7.81
N GLY A 307 15.80 -15.51 8.35
CA GLY A 307 16.33 -16.30 9.45
C GLY A 307 15.49 -16.06 10.68
N GLY A 308 16.06 -15.31 11.64
CA GLY A 308 15.54 -15.25 12.99
C GLY A 308 15.41 -16.64 13.63
N LYS A 309 15.10 -16.68 14.92
CA LYS A 309 14.85 -17.93 15.64
C LYS A 309 13.66 -17.76 16.56
N ALA A 310 12.76 -18.73 16.54
CA ALA A 310 11.62 -18.74 17.45
C ALA A 310 12.00 -19.20 18.86
N GLY A 311 13.15 -19.86 19.03
CA GLY A 311 13.50 -20.54 20.27
C GLY A 311 12.44 -21.57 20.62
N ASP A 312 12.02 -21.58 21.89
CA ASP A 312 10.95 -22.46 22.39
C ASP A 312 9.54 -21.88 22.18
N ILE A 313 9.42 -20.68 21.58
CA ILE A 313 8.13 -20.03 21.38
C ILE A 313 7.43 -20.67 20.16
N PRO A 314 6.23 -21.26 20.32
CA PRO A 314 5.52 -21.86 19.19
C PRO A 314 5.08 -20.79 18.18
N VAL A 315 5.59 -20.84 16.95
CA VAL A 315 5.36 -19.82 15.91
C VAL A 315 3.88 -19.56 15.64
N GLY A 316 3.04 -20.61 15.60
CA GLY A 316 1.60 -20.45 15.41
C GLY A 316 0.94 -19.65 16.54
N ARG A 317 1.29 -19.96 17.80
CA ARG A 317 0.77 -19.21 18.97
C ARG A 317 1.30 -17.78 19.03
N ALA A 318 2.56 -17.58 18.67
CA ALA A 318 3.13 -16.24 18.56
C ALA A 318 2.43 -15.41 17.48
N SER A 319 2.12 -16.02 16.34
CA SER A 319 1.41 -15.36 15.24
C SER A 319 0.00 -14.94 15.64
N VAL A 320 -0.74 -15.81 16.33
CA VAL A 320 -2.06 -15.46 16.91
C VAL A 320 -1.93 -14.28 17.86
N ALA A 321 -0.96 -14.30 18.78
CA ALA A 321 -0.77 -13.20 19.72
C ALA A 321 -0.39 -11.87 19.05
N VAL A 322 0.39 -11.89 17.96
CA VAL A 322 0.67 -10.71 17.13
C VAL A 322 -0.62 -10.20 16.47
N GLN A 323 -1.41 -11.09 15.88
CA GLN A 323 -2.68 -10.71 15.26
C GLN A 323 -3.68 -10.16 16.28
N ASP A 324 -3.80 -10.78 17.45
CA ASP A 324 -4.67 -10.32 18.54
C ASP A 324 -4.26 -8.94 19.06
N ALA A 325 -2.96 -8.66 19.16
CA ALA A 325 -2.46 -7.35 19.55
C ALA A 325 -2.78 -6.27 18.51
N LEU A 326 -2.68 -6.63 17.21
CA LEU A 326 -3.12 -5.75 16.13
C LEU A 326 -4.64 -5.50 16.20
N GLU A 327 -5.44 -6.55 16.32
CA GLU A 327 -6.91 -6.45 16.39
C GLU A 327 -7.36 -5.63 17.61
N LYS A 328 -6.70 -5.79 18.77
CA LYS A 328 -6.97 -5.00 19.97
C LYS A 328 -6.73 -3.50 19.73
N ALA A 329 -5.64 -3.15 19.06
CA ALA A 329 -5.30 -1.75 18.79
C ALA A 329 -6.14 -1.16 17.66
N HIS A 330 -6.40 -1.95 16.62
CA HIS A 330 -7.03 -1.55 15.37
C HIS A 330 -8.03 -2.62 14.90
N PRO A 331 -9.25 -2.63 15.46
CA PRO A 331 -10.25 -3.63 15.11
C PRO A 331 -10.53 -3.71 13.61
N GLY A 332 -10.43 -4.93 13.06
CA GLY A 332 -10.65 -5.22 11.65
C GLY A 332 -9.48 -4.88 10.73
N ALA A 333 -8.33 -4.45 11.25
CA ALA A 333 -7.15 -4.17 10.44
C ALA A 333 -6.60 -5.43 9.75
N THR A 334 -6.04 -5.24 8.55
CA THR A 334 -5.38 -6.31 7.80
C THR A 334 -3.91 -6.37 8.14
N TRP A 335 -3.43 -7.56 8.50
CA TRP A 335 -2.01 -7.87 8.58
C TRP A 335 -1.46 -8.12 7.17
N VAL A 336 -0.64 -7.20 6.67
CA VAL A 336 0.14 -7.37 5.44
C VAL A 336 1.46 -8.09 5.75
N ILE A 337 1.78 -9.15 5.01
CA ILE A 337 3.01 -9.93 5.23
C ILE A 337 3.70 -10.23 3.90
N LEU A 338 5.03 -10.14 3.87
CA LEU A 338 5.83 -10.36 2.67
C LEU A 338 5.96 -11.85 2.35
N GLY A 339 5.58 -12.24 1.15
CA GLY A 339 5.92 -13.53 0.57
C GLY A 339 7.38 -13.57 0.12
N TRP A 340 8.30 -14.00 0.99
CA TRP A 340 9.74 -14.06 0.71
C TRP A 340 10.39 -15.27 1.38
N GLN A 341 11.06 -16.10 0.59
CA GLN A 341 11.67 -17.34 1.04
C GLN A 341 10.66 -18.23 1.81
N SER A 342 10.83 -18.38 3.12
CA SER A 342 9.96 -19.15 4.02
C SER A 342 8.88 -18.32 4.72
N ASN A 343 8.78 -17.01 4.42
CA ASN A 343 7.77 -16.11 4.97
C ASN A 343 6.57 -15.98 4.02
N PRO A 344 5.31 -15.95 4.53
CA PRO A 344 4.93 -16.32 5.89
C PRO A 344 5.22 -17.80 6.17
N ARG A 345 5.58 -18.11 7.43
CA ARG A 345 5.80 -19.49 7.85
C ARG A 345 4.50 -20.29 7.79
N ALA A 346 4.58 -21.58 7.50
CA ALA A 346 3.40 -22.45 7.39
C ALA A 346 2.58 -22.47 8.68
N GLU A 347 3.25 -22.43 9.83
CA GLU A 347 2.66 -22.37 11.17
C GLU A 347 1.90 -21.06 11.40
N THR A 348 2.38 -19.95 10.84
CA THR A 348 1.70 -18.65 10.89
C THR A 348 0.38 -18.73 10.14
N VAL A 349 0.42 -19.13 8.87
CA VAL A 349 -0.78 -19.20 8.02
C VAL A 349 -1.78 -20.25 8.51
N ALA A 350 -1.31 -21.32 9.16
CA ALA A 350 -2.18 -22.33 9.75
C ALA A 350 -2.95 -21.85 11.00
N ALA A 351 -2.43 -20.85 11.71
CA ALA A 351 -2.93 -20.49 13.04
C ALA A 351 -3.79 -19.22 13.06
N VAL A 352 -3.50 -18.24 12.21
CA VAL A 352 -4.14 -16.91 12.22
C VAL A 352 -5.51 -16.90 11.53
N ASP A 353 -6.32 -15.87 11.81
CA ASP A 353 -7.46 -15.52 10.97
C ASP A 353 -6.96 -14.97 9.62
N ARG A 354 -6.97 -15.85 8.62
CA ARG A 354 -6.52 -15.55 7.26
C ARG A 354 -7.40 -14.53 6.54
N SER A 355 -8.63 -14.29 6.98
CA SER A 355 -9.49 -13.25 6.39
C SER A 355 -9.02 -11.83 6.71
N ARG A 356 -8.13 -11.70 7.71
CA ARG A 356 -7.47 -10.47 8.14
C ARG A 356 -5.98 -10.45 7.78
N MET A 357 -5.57 -11.24 6.78
CA MET A 357 -4.20 -11.28 6.29
C MET A 357 -4.17 -11.05 4.77
N LEU A 358 -3.19 -10.28 4.31
CA LEU A 358 -2.86 -10.13 2.91
C LEU A 358 -1.38 -10.47 2.72
N ILE A 359 -1.08 -11.44 1.85
CA ILE A 359 0.29 -11.78 1.51
C ILE A 359 0.69 -11.03 0.25
N VAL A 360 1.72 -10.19 0.33
CA VAL A 360 2.29 -9.50 -0.84
C VAL A 360 3.45 -10.35 -1.37
N ASP A 361 3.25 -11.06 -2.48
CA ASP A 361 4.18 -12.08 -2.97
C ASP A 361 5.36 -11.48 -3.73
N GLY A 362 6.56 -11.48 -3.15
CA GLY A 362 7.76 -10.95 -3.80
C GLY A 362 8.39 -11.88 -4.84
N LEU A 363 7.87 -13.11 -4.98
CA LEU A 363 8.49 -14.17 -5.76
C LEU A 363 7.57 -14.77 -6.83
N SER A 364 6.42 -14.14 -7.13
CA SER A 364 5.43 -14.71 -8.06
C SER A 364 6.02 -14.96 -9.45
N ASP A 365 6.99 -14.15 -9.87
CA ASP A 365 7.64 -14.21 -11.17
C ASP A 365 8.86 -15.14 -11.24
N ARG A 366 9.44 -15.48 -10.09
CA ARG A 366 10.69 -16.27 -9.97
C ARG A 366 10.48 -17.68 -9.49
N ALA A 367 9.35 -17.97 -8.85
CA ALA A 367 9.15 -19.29 -8.27
C ALA A 367 8.96 -20.36 -9.37
N LEU A 368 9.70 -21.46 -9.29
CA LEU A 368 9.80 -22.43 -10.40
C LEU A 368 8.67 -23.46 -10.42
N LYS A 369 7.97 -23.71 -9.29
CA LYS A 369 6.73 -24.51 -9.16
C LYS A 369 6.01 -24.16 -7.86
N VAL A 370 5.02 -23.28 -7.92
CA VAL A 370 4.34 -22.79 -6.72
C VAL A 370 2.83 -22.87 -6.86
N ASP A 371 2.20 -23.38 -5.82
CA ASP A 371 0.76 -23.33 -5.62
C ASP A 371 0.48 -22.44 -4.40
N ARG A 372 0.44 -21.12 -4.61
CA ARG A 372 0.22 -20.15 -3.52
C ARG A 372 -1.08 -20.39 -2.77
N ASP A 373 -2.12 -20.82 -3.49
CA ASP A 373 -3.39 -21.19 -2.86
C ASP A 373 -3.21 -22.35 -1.88
N ALA A 374 -2.43 -23.37 -2.21
CA ALA A 374 -2.13 -24.48 -1.30
C ALA A 374 -1.13 -24.08 -0.19
N ASP A 375 -0.02 -23.44 -0.56
CA ASP A 375 1.07 -23.03 0.34
C ASP A 375 0.55 -22.09 1.44
N TRP A 376 -0.33 -21.16 1.06
CA TRP A 376 -0.94 -20.20 1.96
C TRP A 376 -2.37 -20.55 2.34
N LYS A 377 -2.78 -21.79 2.08
CA LYS A 377 -4.06 -22.36 2.51
C LYS A 377 -5.27 -21.50 2.10
N GLY A 378 -5.22 -20.78 0.98
CA GLY A 378 -6.29 -19.88 0.53
C GLY A 378 -6.33 -18.53 1.25
N THR A 379 -5.25 -18.12 1.91
CA THR A 379 -5.09 -16.74 2.42
C THR A 379 -5.05 -15.77 1.24
N PRO A 380 -5.76 -14.62 1.30
CA PRO A 380 -5.68 -13.61 0.26
C PRO A 380 -4.25 -13.19 -0.03
N TYR A 381 -3.89 -13.09 -1.30
CA TYR A 381 -2.57 -12.66 -1.72
C TYR A 381 -2.58 -11.79 -2.97
N ALA A 382 -1.51 -11.02 -3.11
CA ALA A 382 -1.25 -10.16 -4.26
C ALA A 382 -0.06 -10.70 -5.06
N PHE A 383 -0.26 -10.87 -6.37
CA PHE A 383 0.80 -11.27 -7.31
C PHE A 383 1.82 -10.15 -7.43
N GLY A 384 3.06 -10.39 -7.05
CA GLY A 384 4.06 -9.34 -7.02
C GLY A 384 5.37 -9.71 -7.70
N SER A 385 6.20 -8.69 -7.81
CA SER A 385 7.56 -8.83 -8.32
C SER A 385 8.51 -7.92 -7.57
N ILE A 386 9.63 -8.50 -7.18
CA ILE A 386 10.86 -7.79 -6.89
C ILE A 386 11.72 -7.92 -8.15
N TRP A 387 11.63 -6.99 -9.09
CA TRP A 387 12.47 -7.06 -10.31
C TRP A 387 13.85 -6.46 -10.09
N ASN A 388 13.96 -5.48 -9.18
CA ASN A 388 15.21 -4.83 -8.80
C ASN A 388 15.63 -5.24 -7.38
N PHE A 389 16.91 -5.62 -7.23
CA PHE A 389 17.54 -5.93 -5.95
C PHE A 389 18.67 -4.93 -5.68
N GLY A 390 18.67 -4.30 -4.50
CA GLY A 390 19.71 -3.40 -4.02
C GLY A 390 19.97 -2.14 -4.84
N GLY A 391 19.11 -1.78 -5.80
CA GLY A 391 19.37 -0.67 -6.73
C GLY A 391 20.32 -1.01 -7.87
N ASN A 392 20.55 -2.30 -8.13
CA ASN A 392 21.41 -2.74 -9.23
C ASN A 392 20.89 -2.22 -10.59
N SER A 393 21.80 -1.87 -11.50
CA SER A 393 21.48 -1.24 -12.79
C SER A 393 20.95 -2.19 -13.87
N THR A 394 20.38 -3.34 -13.48
CA THR A 394 19.82 -4.31 -14.43
C THR A 394 18.62 -3.70 -15.15
N VAL A 395 18.69 -3.70 -16.49
CA VAL A 395 17.61 -3.26 -17.36
C VAL A 395 16.70 -4.44 -17.67
N GLY A 396 15.41 -4.29 -17.38
CA GLY A 396 14.36 -5.24 -17.70
C GLY A 396 13.60 -5.72 -16.48
N ALA A 397 12.49 -6.40 -16.77
CA ALA A 397 11.68 -7.12 -15.81
C ALA A 397 11.00 -8.31 -16.53
N PRO A 398 10.65 -9.40 -15.83
CA PRO A 398 10.10 -10.61 -16.46
C PRO A 398 8.60 -10.48 -16.83
N VAL A 399 8.25 -9.45 -17.62
CA VAL A 399 6.86 -9.09 -17.97
C VAL A 399 6.09 -10.22 -18.66
N GLY A 400 6.76 -11.06 -19.45
CA GLY A 400 6.12 -12.23 -20.08
C GLY A 400 5.63 -13.23 -19.03
N ALA A 401 6.45 -13.50 -18.01
CA ALA A 401 6.05 -14.38 -16.91
C ALA A 401 4.91 -13.77 -16.08
N TRP A 402 4.91 -12.44 -15.86
CA TRP A 402 3.82 -11.77 -15.16
C TRP A 402 2.49 -11.92 -15.90
N ASN A 403 2.47 -11.63 -17.20
CA ASN A 403 1.28 -11.73 -18.02
C ASN A 403 0.71 -13.16 -18.01
N GLU A 404 1.54 -14.17 -18.25
CA GLU A 404 1.05 -15.55 -18.30
C GLU A 404 0.59 -16.05 -16.93
N ARG A 405 1.38 -15.81 -15.88
CA ARG A 405 1.12 -16.40 -14.55
C ARG A 405 -0.05 -15.73 -13.84
N PHE A 406 -0.17 -14.40 -13.88
CA PHE A 406 -1.25 -13.70 -13.20
C PHE A 406 -2.63 -14.21 -13.64
N TRP A 407 -2.84 -14.29 -14.96
CA TRP A 407 -4.09 -14.79 -15.52
C TRP A 407 -4.28 -16.29 -15.28
N ALA A 408 -3.22 -17.10 -15.41
CA ALA A 408 -3.30 -18.53 -15.15
C ALA A 408 -3.64 -18.86 -13.68
N TRP A 409 -3.08 -18.11 -12.73
CA TRP A 409 -3.35 -18.31 -11.30
C TRP A 409 -4.76 -17.87 -10.94
N ARG A 410 -5.23 -16.72 -11.45
CA ARG A 410 -6.62 -16.29 -11.26
C ARG A 410 -7.64 -17.26 -11.85
N ALA A 411 -7.32 -17.89 -12.98
CA ALA A 411 -8.21 -18.84 -13.67
C ALA A 411 -8.11 -20.28 -13.12
N ARG A 412 -7.40 -20.51 -12.01
CA ARG A 412 -7.17 -21.85 -11.45
C ARG A 412 -8.48 -22.56 -11.10
N ALA A 413 -8.57 -23.83 -11.50
CA ALA A 413 -9.69 -24.70 -11.15
C ALA A 413 -9.74 -24.93 -9.63
N GLY A 414 -10.93 -24.79 -9.03
CA GLY A 414 -11.11 -24.83 -7.58
C GLY A 414 -11.13 -23.44 -6.91
N GLY A 415 -10.91 -22.38 -7.68
CA GLY A 415 -10.86 -21.00 -7.19
C GLY A 415 -9.43 -20.58 -6.81
N SER A 416 -9.21 -19.27 -6.75
CA SER A 416 -7.94 -18.68 -6.33
C SER A 416 -8.19 -17.58 -5.31
N ALA A 417 -7.33 -17.51 -4.31
CA ALA A 417 -7.25 -16.43 -3.33
C ALA A 417 -6.42 -15.23 -3.84
N LEU A 418 -5.96 -15.27 -5.10
CA LEU A 418 -5.31 -14.14 -5.76
C LEU A 418 -6.31 -13.00 -5.94
N ASP A 419 -6.13 -11.94 -5.14
CA ASP A 419 -6.99 -10.75 -5.12
C ASP A 419 -6.17 -9.46 -5.12
N GLY A 420 -4.99 -9.48 -5.75
CA GLY A 420 -4.22 -8.27 -5.94
C GLY A 420 -2.97 -8.36 -6.80
N ILE A 421 -2.31 -7.21 -6.94
CA ILE A 421 -0.92 -7.08 -7.42
C ILE A 421 -0.05 -6.36 -6.38
N ALA A 422 1.26 -6.61 -6.41
CA ALA A 422 2.21 -5.98 -5.51
C ALA A 422 3.47 -5.51 -6.25
N ILE A 423 3.63 -4.18 -6.34
CA ILE A 423 4.77 -3.50 -6.97
C ILE A 423 5.86 -3.32 -5.92
N MET A 424 6.87 -4.20 -5.88
CA MET A 424 7.81 -4.30 -4.75
C MET A 424 9.29 -4.40 -5.14
N PRO A 425 9.81 -3.50 -5.99
CA PRO A 425 11.25 -3.47 -6.22
C PRO A 425 11.97 -3.01 -4.95
N GLU A 426 13.16 -3.56 -4.68
CA GLU A 426 13.98 -3.09 -3.55
C GLU A 426 14.45 -1.64 -3.76
N ALA A 427 14.55 -1.17 -5.01
CA ALA A 427 14.84 0.22 -5.32
C ALA A 427 13.89 0.73 -6.41
N SER A 428 13.44 1.97 -6.28
CA SER A 428 12.58 2.65 -7.27
C SER A 428 13.39 3.33 -8.38
N TYR A 429 12.69 4.05 -9.26
CA TYR A 429 13.30 4.92 -10.28
C TYR A 429 14.18 4.19 -11.30
N ASN A 430 13.80 2.95 -11.61
CA ASN A 430 14.39 2.15 -12.68
C ASN A 430 13.27 1.45 -13.45
N ASN A 431 13.55 0.95 -14.66
CA ASN A 431 12.62 0.07 -15.37
C ASN A 431 11.14 0.52 -15.38
N PRO A 432 10.79 1.73 -15.89
CA PRO A 432 9.42 2.26 -15.81
C PRO A 432 8.35 1.36 -16.43
N VAL A 433 8.71 0.61 -17.47
CA VAL A 433 7.85 -0.41 -18.10
C VAL A 433 7.40 -1.47 -17.08
N ALA A 434 8.20 -1.76 -16.05
CA ALA A 434 7.83 -2.71 -15.00
C ALA A 434 6.61 -2.24 -14.20
N VAL A 435 6.62 -0.99 -13.74
CA VAL A 435 5.51 -0.39 -12.99
C VAL A 435 4.29 -0.31 -13.88
N GLU A 436 4.46 0.20 -15.10
CA GLU A 436 3.38 0.34 -16.08
C GLU A 436 2.67 -0.99 -16.32
N PHE A 437 3.43 -2.01 -16.69
CA PHE A 437 2.88 -3.31 -17.06
C PHE A 437 2.23 -4.01 -15.88
N LEU A 438 2.89 -4.01 -14.71
CA LEU A 438 2.37 -4.69 -13.53
C LEU A 438 1.08 -4.02 -13.01
N ALA A 439 1.03 -2.68 -13.02
CA ALA A 439 -0.13 -1.91 -12.60
C ALA A 439 -1.35 -2.05 -13.52
N GLU A 440 -1.12 -2.29 -14.82
CA GLU A 440 -2.19 -2.51 -15.81
C GLU A 440 -2.69 -3.96 -15.91
N LEU A 441 -2.05 -4.93 -15.24
CA LEU A 441 -2.51 -6.31 -15.28
C LEU A 441 -3.99 -6.48 -14.83
N PRO A 442 -4.45 -5.90 -13.70
CA PRO A 442 -5.76 -6.20 -13.15
C PRO A 442 -6.90 -5.31 -13.66
#